data_AF-A0A1G4R4D9-F1
#
_entry.id   AF-A0A1G4R4D9-F1
#
_cell.length_a   1.000
_cell.length_b   1.000
_cell.length_c   1.000
_cell.angle_alpha   90.00
_cell.angle_beta   90.00
_cell.angle_gamma   90.00
#
_symmetry.space_group_name_H-M   'P 1'
#
loop_
_entity.id
_entity.type
_entity.pdbx_description
1 polymer ?
#
loop_
_entity_poly.entity_id
_entity_poly.type
_entity_poly.pdbx_seq_one_letter_code
_entity_poly.pdbx_strand_id
1 'polypeptide(L)'
;MPAYFNQKTKKWDANFSYRDFENNSRKKMKRGFKTEEEALTWEKDFKEFCKKDMSKSFGEFYKNYESDIRPRVRPSTWRTKEYIVKYKILRLFRGNGG
;
A
#
# COMPACT_ATOMS: atom_id res chain seq x y z
N MET A 1 -12.29 -18.05 -8.88
CA MET A 1 -13.40 -17.16 -8.48
C MET A 1 -13.27 -16.87 -6.99
N PRO A 2 -12.92 -15.63 -6.61
CA PRO A 2 -12.60 -15.24 -5.23
C PRO A 2 -13.84 -14.89 -4.40
N ALA A 3 -15.01 -14.73 -5.02
CA ALA A 3 -16.28 -14.61 -4.32
C ALA A 3 -16.90 -15.99 -4.12
N TYR A 4 -17.25 -16.32 -2.88
CA TYR A 4 -17.85 -17.58 -2.47
C TYR A 4 -19.22 -17.34 -1.86
N PHE A 5 -20.25 -18.04 -2.34
CA PHE A 5 -21.56 -18.00 -1.72
C PHE A 5 -21.60 -18.91 -0.50
N ASN A 6 -21.90 -18.33 0.66
CA ASN A 6 -22.05 -19.07 1.90
C ASN A 6 -23.51 -19.52 2.06
N GLN A 7 -23.76 -20.80 1.82
CA GLN A 7 -25.11 -21.39 1.88
C GLN A 7 -25.75 -21.31 3.27
N LYS A 8 -24.95 -21.24 4.36
CA LYS A 8 -25.47 -21.15 5.72
C LYS A 8 -25.98 -19.76 6.07
N THR A 9 -25.28 -18.73 5.61
CA THR A 9 -25.63 -17.33 5.91
C THR A 9 -26.38 -16.65 4.77
N LYS A 10 -26.53 -17.31 3.60
CA LYS A 10 -27.07 -16.76 2.36
C LYS A 10 -26.39 -15.45 1.94
N LYS A 11 -25.08 -15.34 2.20
CA LYS A 11 -24.26 -14.15 1.93
C LYS A 11 -23.03 -14.50 1.09
N TRP A 12 -22.46 -13.50 0.45
CA TRP A 12 -21.25 -13.62 -0.35
C TRP A 12 -20.02 -13.25 0.47
N ASP A 13 -18.93 -14.02 0.29
CA ASP A 13 -17.65 -13.81 0.96
C ASP A 13 -16.56 -13.61 -0.09
N ALA A 14 -15.73 -12.58 0.06
CA ALA A 14 -14.57 -12.34 -0.81
C ALA A 14 -13.30 -12.90 -0.16
N ASN A 15 -12.57 -13.74 -0.87
CA ASN A 15 -11.27 -14.29 -0.48
C ASN A 15 -10.31 -14.26 -1.66
N PHE A 16 -9.26 -13.44 -1.56
CA PHE A 16 -8.25 -13.30 -2.59
C PHE A 16 -6.85 -13.15 -1.99
N SER A 17 -5.84 -13.49 -2.80
CA SER A 17 -4.44 -13.18 -2.52
C SER A 17 -4.05 -11.84 -3.15
N TYR A 18 -3.21 -11.09 -2.44
CA TYR A 18 -2.57 -9.88 -2.94
C TYR A 18 -1.09 -9.90 -2.59
N ARG A 19 -0.29 -9.16 -3.36
CA ARG A 19 1.12 -8.92 -3.04
C ARG A 19 1.21 -7.65 -2.22
N ASP A 20 1.94 -7.74 -1.11
CA ASP A 20 2.24 -6.61 -0.26
C ASP A 20 3.40 -5.77 -0.84
N PHE A 21 3.68 -4.61 -0.25
CA PHE A 21 4.80 -3.75 -0.66
C PHE A 21 6.17 -4.44 -0.53
N GLU A 22 6.28 -5.46 0.32
CA GLU A 22 7.48 -6.31 0.47
C GLU A 22 7.50 -7.50 -0.52
N ASN A 23 6.62 -7.51 -1.54
CA ASN A 23 6.42 -8.61 -2.48
C ASN A 23 5.95 -9.93 -1.84
N ASN A 24 5.52 -9.89 -0.58
CA ASN A 24 4.99 -11.03 0.16
C ASN A 24 3.54 -11.32 -0.26
N SER A 25 3.22 -12.59 -0.54
CA SER A 25 1.85 -13.02 -0.88
C SER A 25 1.00 -13.15 0.39
N ARG A 26 0.05 -12.24 0.57
CA ARG A 26 -0.89 -12.24 1.70
C ARG A 26 -2.29 -12.58 1.24
N LYS A 27 -3.05 -13.28 2.08
CA LYS A 27 -4.47 -13.58 1.84
C LYS A 27 -5.34 -12.58 2.59
N LYS A 28 -6.37 -12.06 1.92
CA LYS A 28 -7.40 -11.20 2.54
C LYS A 28 -8.75 -11.87 2.38
N MET A 29 -9.50 -11.92 3.48
CA MET A 29 -10.87 -12.42 3.50
C MET A 29 -11.79 -11.37 4.13
N LYS A 30 -12.94 -11.11 3.49
CA LYS A 30 -14.04 -10.34 4.06
C LYS A 30 -15.35 -11.08 3.79
N ARG A 31 -16.14 -11.22 4.85
CA ARG A 31 -17.38 -12.00 4.83
C ARG A 31 -18.61 -11.11 4.92
N GLY A 32 -19.73 -11.58 4.41
CA GLY A 32 -21.05 -10.99 4.67
C GLY A 32 -21.54 -9.96 3.67
N PHE A 33 -21.06 -9.98 2.44
CA PHE A 33 -21.61 -9.19 1.34
C PHE A 33 -23.02 -9.67 0.96
N LYS A 34 -23.87 -8.76 0.49
CA LYS A 34 -25.24 -9.11 0.09
C LYS A 34 -25.28 -9.71 -1.31
N THR A 35 -24.42 -9.23 -2.20
CA THR A 35 -24.36 -9.66 -3.61
C THR A 35 -22.94 -10.07 -4.00
N GLU A 36 -22.82 -10.87 -5.06
CA GLU A 36 -21.53 -11.23 -5.65
C GLU A 36 -20.78 -10.00 -6.19
N GLU A 37 -21.51 -9.07 -6.79
CA GLU A 37 -20.96 -7.83 -7.34
C GLU A 37 -20.26 -7.00 -6.27
N GLU A 38 -20.86 -6.87 -5.08
CA GLU A 38 -20.28 -6.12 -3.96
C GLU A 38 -18.98 -6.76 -3.44
N ALA A 39 -18.92 -8.10 -3.47
CA ALA A 39 -17.70 -8.83 -3.12
C ALA A 39 -16.59 -8.64 -4.18
N LEU A 40 -16.95 -8.60 -5.46
CA LEU A 40 -16.03 -8.39 -6.58
C LEU A 40 -15.53 -6.95 -6.68
N THR A 41 -16.39 -5.95 -6.48
CA THR A 41 -15.98 -4.53 -6.46
C THR A 41 -15.01 -4.27 -5.31
N TRP A 42 -15.30 -4.83 -4.13
CA TRP A 42 -14.40 -4.71 -2.99
C TRP A 42 -13.00 -5.29 -3.25
N GLU A 43 -12.91 -6.43 -3.94
CA GLU A 43 -11.61 -6.98 -4.36
C GLU A 43 -10.87 -6.05 -5.33
N LYS A 44 -11.58 -5.53 -6.34
CA LYS A 44 -11.00 -4.60 -7.33
C LYS A 44 -10.46 -3.35 -6.63
N ASP A 45 -11.28 -2.72 -5.79
CA ASP A 45 -10.91 -1.52 -5.05
C ASP A 45 -9.72 -1.77 -4.13
N PHE A 46 -9.68 -2.93 -3.46
CA PHE A 46 -8.56 -3.28 -2.59
C PHE A 46 -7.26 -3.51 -3.37
N LYS A 47 -7.33 -4.20 -4.51
CA LYS A 47 -6.16 -4.38 -5.39
C LYS A 47 -5.69 -3.05 -5.96
N GLU A 48 -6.58 -2.15 -6.34
CA GLU A 48 -6.24 -0.81 -6.78
C GLU A 48 -5.59 0.01 -5.66
N PHE A 49 -6.13 -0.06 -4.43
CA PHE A 49 -5.54 0.58 -3.27
C PHE A 49 -4.11 0.08 -3.03
N CYS A 50 -3.90 -1.24 -3.00
CA CYS A 50 -2.56 -1.81 -2.87
C CYS A 50 -1.63 -1.41 -4.02
N LYS A 51 -2.12 -1.36 -5.27
CA LYS A 51 -1.34 -0.88 -6.42
C LYS A 51 -0.97 0.60 -6.30
N LYS A 52 -1.91 1.45 -5.89
CA LYS A 52 -1.69 2.88 -5.65
C LYS A 52 -0.67 3.11 -4.54
N ASP A 53 -0.74 2.35 -3.46
CA ASP A 53 0.25 2.41 -2.38
C ASP A 53 1.63 1.92 -2.82
N MET A 54 1.71 0.82 -3.58
CA MET A 54 2.97 0.32 -4.15
C MET A 54 3.56 1.24 -5.24
N SER A 55 2.71 2.00 -5.94
CA SER A 55 3.12 2.92 -7.01
C SER A 55 3.57 4.28 -6.49
N LYS A 56 3.42 4.57 -5.20
CA LYS A 56 3.97 5.81 -4.63
C LYS A 56 5.48 5.78 -4.81
N SER A 57 5.99 6.69 -5.62
CA SER A 57 7.43 6.83 -5.75
C SER A 57 8.02 7.13 -4.36
N PHE A 58 9.21 6.63 -4.06
CA PHE A 58 9.88 6.93 -2.79
C PHE A 58 10.00 8.45 -2.54
N GLY A 59 10.00 9.25 -3.61
CA GLY A 59 9.93 10.71 -3.54
C GLY A 59 8.61 11.26 -2.96
N GLU A 60 7.46 10.67 -3.27
CA GLU A 60 6.18 11.06 -2.66
C GLU A 60 6.10 10.65 -1.19
N PHE A 61 6.59 9.45 -0.86
CA PHE A 61 6.70 9.01 0.53
C PHE A 61 7.59 9.96 1.34
N TYR A 62 8.72 10.39 0.79
CA TYR A 62 9.61 11.33 1.46
C TYR A 62 8.95 12.68 1.75
N LYS A 63 8.10 13.20 0.86
CA LYS A 63 7.36 14.45 1.10
C LYS A 63 6.43 14.36 2.31
N ASN A 64 5.71 13.24 2.44
CA ASN A 64 4.85 13.02 3.61
C ASN A 64 5.68 12.90 4.90
N TYR A 65 6.78 12.15 4.86
CA TYR A 65 7.72 12.05 5.98
C TYR A 65 8.31 13.41 6.37
N GLU A 66 8.70 14.24 5.40
CA GLU A 66 9.22 15.58 5.63
C GLU A 66 8.17 16.45 6.32
N SER A 67 6.92 16.46 5.85
CA SER A 67 5.85 17.25 6.45
C SER A 67 5.60 16.91 7.92
N ASP A 68 5.67 15.63 8.28
CA ASP A 68 5.38 15.16 9.64
C ASP A 68 6.56 15.36 10.61
N ILE A 69 7.79 15.19 10.14
CA ILE A 69 8.98 15.14 10.98
C ILE A 69 9.71 16.48 11.07
N ARG A 70 9.74 17.26 9.98
CA ARG A 70 10.40 18.56 9.94
C ARG A 70 9.97 19.53 11.06
N PRO A 71 8.69 19.66 11.45
CA PRO A 71 8.31 20.54 12.56
C PRO A 71 8.73 20.03 13.95
N ARG A 72 9.05 18.73 14.09
CA ARG A 72 9.38 18.08 15.37
C ARG A 72 10.88 18.03 15.67
N VAL A 73 11.73 18.37 14.70
CA VAL A 73 13.17 18.15 14.78
C VAL A 73 13.92 19.48 14.63
N ARG A 74 15.01 19.65 15.36
CA ARG A 74 15.87 20.85 15.26
C ARG A 74 16.42 21.01 13.82
N PRO A 75 16.54 22.24 13.29
CA PRO A 75 17.00 22.47 11.92
C PRO A 75 18.39 21.89 11.61
N SER A 76 19.31 21.90 12.57
CA SER A 76 20.66 21.31 12.42
C SER A 76 20.59 19.80 12.21
N THR A 77 19.75 19.09 12.97
CA THR A 77 19.53 17.65 12.83
C THR A 77 18.75 17.32 11.55
N TRP A 78 17.82 18.17 11.14
CA TRP A 78 17.07 17.99 9.90
C TRP A 78 17.97 18.04 8.67
N ARG A 79 18.92 18.99 8.59
CA ARG A 79 19.87 19.10 7.46
C ARG A 79 20.65 17.81 7.20
N THR A 80 21.13 17.16 8.26
CA THR A 80 21.85 15.88 8.11
C THR A 80 20.93 14.77 7.60
N LYS A 81 19.69 14.69 8.11
CA LYS A 81 18.68 13.72 7.65
C LYS A 81 18.29 13.96 6.20
N GLU A 82 18.01 15.21 5.83
CA GLU A 82 17.69 15.63 4.47
C GLU A 82 18.82 15.26 3.50
N TYR A 83 20.08 15.53 3.86
CA TYR A 83 21.23 15.19 3.05
C TYR A 83 21.35 13.66 2.85
N ILE A 84 21.20 12.86 3.90
CA ILE A 84 21.25 11.39 3.80
C ILE A 84 20.14 10.89 2.87
N VAL A 85 18.92 11.38 3.02
CA VAL A 85 17.78 10.91 2.22
C VAL A 85 17.95 11.33 0.75
N LYS A 86 18.31 12.59 0.47
CA LYS A 86 18.46 13.11 -0.90
C LYS A 86 19.64 12.49 -1.65
N TYR A 87 20.80 12.36 -1.01
CA TYR A 87 22.04 12.00 -1.71
C TYR A 87 22.40 10.53 -1.62
N LYS A 88 21.96 9.81 -0.57
CA LYS A 88 22.22 8.37 -0.42
C LYS A 88 21.00 7.55 -0.79
N ILE A 89 19.87 7.79 -0.15
CA ILE A 89 18.70 6.91 -0.25
C ILE A 89 17.97 7.11 -1.59
N LEU A 90 17.60 8.34 -1.94
CA LEU A 90 16.93 8.65 -3.21
C LEU A 90 17.80 8.31 -4.43
N ARG A 91 19.13 8.40 -4.31
CA ARG A 91 20.06 8.00 -5.37
C ARG A 91 20.01 6.49 -5.63
N LEU A 92 19.89 5.66 -4.60
CA LEU A 92 19.75 4.20 -4.74
C LEU A 92 18.44 3.83 -5.44
N PHE A 93 17.33 4.50 -5.10
CA PHE A 93 16.02 4.24 -5.71
C PHE A 93 15.85 4.85 -7.11
N ARG A 94 16.67 5.83 -7.50
CA ARG A 94 16.74 6.34 -8.89
C ARG A 94 17.68 5.53 -9.80
N GLY A 95 18.55 4.70 -9.24
CA GLY A 95 19.60 3.96 -9.96
C GLY A 95 19.22 2.56 -10.45
N ASN A 96 18.11 1.97 -10.02
CA ASN A 96 17.67 0.63 -10.45
C ASN A 96 16.64 0.71 -11.59
N GLY A 97 17.02 1.41 -12.66
CA GLY A 97 16.31 1.44 -13.95
C GLY A 97 17.20 0.93 -15.08
N GLY A 98 17.84 -0.23 -14.86
CA GLY A 98 18.55 -1.01 -15.86
C GLY A 98 17.93 -2.38 -15.97
#